data_AF-A0A838JTN9-F1
#
_entry.id   AF-A0A838JTN9-F1
#
_cell.length_a   1.000
_cell.length_b   1.000
_cell.length_c   1.000
_cell.angle_alpha   90.00
_cell.angle_beta   90.00
_cell.angle_gamma   90.00
#
_symmetry.space_group_name_H-M   'P 1'
#
loop_
_entity.id
_entity.type
_entity.pdbx_description
1 polymer ?
#
loop_
_entity_poly.entity_id
_entity_poly.type
_entity_poly.pdbx_seq_one_letter_code
_entity_poly.pdbx_strand_id
1 'polypeptide(L)' 'MDWGHGIVSRDPEVLNGDLVFAGTRVPVKNLVDYLAAGDPLEEFLDNFPGVSREQAESYLRMSLRASEESVGAGTPG' A
#
# COMPACT_ATOMS: atom_id res chain seq x y z
N MET A 1 -5.21 -7.44 22.83
CA MET A 1 -6.06 -6.56 22.01
C MET A 1 -5.66 -6.84 20.58
N ASP A 2 -6.49 -7.60 19.88
CA ASP A 2 -6.25 -8.01 18.51
C ASP A 2 -6.59 -6.81 17.60
N TRP A 3 -5.61 -5.93 17.39
CA TRP A 3 -5.69 -4.86 16.40
C TRP A 3 -5.55 -5.51 15.02
N GLY A 4 -6.60 -6.21 14.61
CA GLY A 4 -6.62 -7.05 13.41
C GLY A 4 -6.36 -6.26 12.12
N HIS A 5 -5.13 -6.35 11.64
CA HIS A 5 -4.74 -6.56 10.23
C HIS A 5 -5.33 -5.59 9.19
N GLY A 6 -5.15 -4.28 9.38
CA GLY A 6 -5.13 -3.38 8.24
C GLY A 6 -3.95 -3.73 7.31
N ILE A 7 -4.12 -3.61 6.00
CA ILE A 7 -2.98 -3.70 5.06
C ILE A 7 -2.18 -2.40 5.14
N VAL A 8 -2.91 -1.30 5.17
CA VAL A 8 -2.39 0.07 5.28
C VAL A 8 -3.20 0.84 6.31
N SER A 9 -2.58 1.81 6.95
CA SER A 9 -3.23 2.75 7.86
C SER A 9 -2.89 4.17 7.43
N ARG A 10 -3.82 5.10 7.65
CA ARG A 10 -3.58 6.52 7.49
C ARG A 10 -3.71 7.16 8.85
N ASP A 11 -2.61 7.66 9.36
CA ASP A 11 -2.59 8.33 10.66
C ASP A 11 -2.19 9.79 10.44
N PRO A 12 -3.07 10.76 10.68
CA PRO A 12 -2.80 12.18 10.42
C PRO A 12 -1.63 12.72 11.27
N GLU A 13 -1.26 12.03 12.35
CA GLU A 13 -0.15 12.37 13.23
C GLU A 13 1.17 11.70 12.80
N VAL A 14 1.13 10.76 11.85
CA VAL A 14 2.30 10.06 11.31
C VAL A 14 2.61 10.56 9.90
N LEU A 15 3.84 11.04 9.70
CA LEU A 15 4.37 11.46 8.39
C LEU A 15 3.42 12.42 7.61
N ASN A 16 2.81 13.39 8.29
CA ASN A 16 1.85 14.34 7.69
C ASN A 16 0.59 13.69 7.07
N GLY A 17 0.16 12.52 7.55
CA GLY A 17 -1.02 11.84 7.01
C GLY A 17 -0.75 11.01 5.76
N ASP A 18 0.51 10.65 5.52
CA ASP A 18 0.91 9.66 4.52
C ASP A 18 0.33 8.28 4.85
N LEU A 19 0.09 7.51 3.79
CA LEU A 19 -0.38 6.13 3.90
C LEU A 19 0.80 5.23 4.27
N VAL A 20 0.70 4.50 5.39
CA VAL A 20 1.75 3.60 5.88
C VAL A 20 1.26 2.16 5.92
N PHE A 21 2.17 1.19 5.82
CA PHE A 21 1.82 -0.22 6.08
C PHE A 21 1.42 -0.38 7.55
N ALA A 22 0.29 -1.02 7.81
CA ALA A 22 -0.23 -1.11 9.17
C ALA A 22 0.75 -1.89 10.06
N GLY A 23 0.89 -1.42 11.31
CA GLY A 23 1.88 -1.98 12.24
C GLY A 23 3.32 -1.52 11.96
N THR A 24 3.54 -0.67 10.96
CA THR A 24 4.86 -0.13 10.61
C THR A 24 4.82 1.40 10.52
N ARG A 25 5.99 2.01 10.35
CA ARG A 25 6.15 3.41 9.95
C ARG A 25 6.61 3.54 8.49
N VAL A 26 6.50 2.46 7.71
CA VAL A 26 6.98 2.41 6.34
C VAL A 26 5.91 3.01 5.42
N PRO A 27 6.20 4.10 4.70
CA PRO A 27 5.29 4.67 3.73
C PRO A 27 5.00 3.68 2.61
N VAL A 28 3.75 3.61 2.19
CA VAL A 28 3.36 2.89 0.98
C VAL A 28 4.02 3.46 -0.26
N LYS A 29 4.31 4.78 -0.27
CA LYS A 29 5.08 5.44 -1.32
C LYS A 29 6.41 4.74 -1.58
N ASN A 30 7.09 4.22 -0.55
CA ASN A 30 8.36 3.51 -0.74
C ASN A 30 8.20 2.27 -1.62
N LEU A 31 7.12 1.49 -1.42
CA LEU A 31 6.85 0.33 -2.28
C LEU A 31 6.67 0.78 -3.74
N VAL A 32 5.91 1.85 -3.97
CA VAL A 32 5.67 2.38 -5.32
C VAL A 32 6.96 2.89 -5.96
N ASP A 33 7.81 3.60 -5.22
CA ASP A 33 9.11 4.11 -5.69
C ASP A 33 10.04 2.97 -6.15
N TYR A 34 10.18 1.91 -5.35
CA TYR A 34 10.99 0.73 -5.70
C TYR A 34 10.49 0.09 -6.99
N LEU A 35 9.18 -0.20 -7.08
CA LEU A 35 8.61 -0.81 -8.28
C LEU A 35 8.72 0.10 -9.50
N ALA A 36 8.61 1.42 -9.33
CA ALA A 36 8.76 2.40 -10.41
C ALA A 36 10.21 2.55 -10.87
N ALA A 37 11.19 2.35 -9.98
CA ALA A 37 12.61 2.29 -10.31
C ALA A 37 13.01 0.98 -11.03
N GLY A 38 12.12 -0.02 -11.02
CA GLY A 38 12.36 -1.33 -11.63
C GLY A 38 12.91 -2.37 -10.66
N ASP A 39 12.99 -2.04 -9.37
CA ASP A 39 13.47 -2.94 -8.33
C ASP A 39 12.40 -4.02 -8.03
N PRO A 40 12.82 -5.26 -7.74
CA PRO A 40 11.88 -6.33 -7.43
C PRO A 40 11.24 -6.12 -6.05
N LEU A 41 10.03 -6.65 -5.88
CA LEU A 41 9.34 -6.64 -4.58
C LEU A 41 10.19 -7.26 -3.46
N GLU A 42 11.02 -8.26 -3.79
CA GLU A 42 11.93 -8.90 -2.84
C GLU A 42 12.94 -7.91 -2.24
N GLU A 43 13.46 -6.97 -3.03
CA GLU A 43 14.42 -5.98 -2.55
C GLU A 43 13.74 -4.96 -1.62
N PHE A 44 12.50 -4.59 -1.91
CA PHE A 44 11.70 -3.78 -0.99
C PHE A 44 11.49 -4.50 0.36
N LEU A 45 11.16 -5.80 0.33
CA LEU A 45 10.90 -6.59 1.54
C LEU A 45 12.18 -6.80 2.38
N ASP A 46 13.35 -6.94 1.73
CA ASP A 46 14.64 -7.03 2.42
C ASP A 46 14.97 -5.71 3.16
N ASN A 47 14.74 -4.57 2.52
CA ASN A 47 14.95 -3.25 3.11
C ASN A 47 13.91 -2.90 4.20
N PHE A 48 12.71 -3.47 4.13
CA PHE A 48 11.61 -3.20 5.07
C PHE A 48 11.00 -4.49 5.65
N PRO A 49 11.74 -5.24 6.50
CA PRO A 49 11.31 -6.54 7.00
C PRO A 49 10.06 -6.50 7.91
N GLY A 50 9.64 -5.30 8.34
CA GLY A 50 8.39 -5.10 9.07
C GLY A 50 7.15 -5.15 8.17
N VAL A 51 7.30 -5.07 6.85
CA VAL A 51 6.21 -5.20 5.88
C VAL A 51 6.16 -6.65 5.39
N SER A 52 5.03 -7.32 5.60
CA SER A 52 4.86 -8.68 5.07
C SER A 52 4.60 -8.66 3.57
N ARG A 53 5.07 -9.69 2.86
CA ARG A 53 4.75 -9.91 1.44
C ARG A 53 3.25 -9.83 1.17
N GLU A 54 2.44 -10.47 2.00
CA GLU A 54 0.98 -10.46 1.86
C GLU A 54 0.40 -9.03 1.96
N GLN A 55 0.94 -8.17 2.83
CA GLN A 55 0.51 -6.77 2.93
C GLN A 55 0.88 -5.99 1.66
N ALA A 56 2.10 -6.12 1.17
CA ALA A 56 2.54 -5.45 -0.05
C ALA A 56 1.71 -5.87 -1.27
N GLU A 57 1.53 -7.17 -1.48
CA GLU A 57 0.74 -7.68 -2.59
C GLU A 57 -0.75 -7.36 -2.47
N SER A 58 -1.31 -7.37 -1.25
CA SER A 58 -2.70 -7.00 -1.04
C SER A 58 -2.94 -5.52 -1.31
N TYR A 59 -1.99 -4.65 -0.94
CA TYR A 59 -2.04 -3.24 -1.32
C TYR A 59 -2.05 -3.06 -2.84
N LEU A 60 -1.16 -3.75 -3.57
CA LEU A 60 -1.12 -3.68 -5.04
C LEU A 60 -2.44 -4.13 -5.68
N ARG A 61 -3.04 -5.23 -5.19
CA ARG A 61 -4.35 -5.70 -5.66
C ARG A 61 -5.47 -4.69 -5.38
N MET A 62 -5.47 -4.06 -4.22
CA MET A 62 -6.45 -3.03 -3.87
C MET A 62 -6.30 -1.79 -4.75
N SER A 63 -5.07 -1.34 -4.98
CA SER A 63 -4.77 -0.18 -5.84
C SER A 63 -5.18 -0.43 -7.29
N LEU A 64 -4.99 -1.64 -7.79
CA LEU A 64 -5.43 -2.03 -9.13
C LEU A 64 -6.96 -1.93 -9.25
N ARG A 65 -7.70 -2.53 -8.33
CA ARG A 65 -9.18 -2.52 -8.34
C ARG A 65 -9.75 -1.11 -8.26
N ALA A 66 -9.21 -0.27 -7.37
CA ALA A 66 -9.65 1.12 -7.25
C ALA A 66 -9.46 1.91 -8.56
N SER A 67 -8.44 1.55 -9.35
CA SER A 67 -8.21 2.14 -10.67
C SER A 67 -9.23 1.67 -11.71
N GLU A 68 -9.72 0.43 -11.61
CA GLU A 68 -10.74 -0.15 -12.49
C GLU A 68 -12.15 0.41 -12.21
N GLU A 69 -12.48 0.66 -10.94
CA GLU A 69 -13.77 1.23 -10.51
C GLU A 69 -13.99 2.66 -11.03
N SER A 70 -12.92 3.37 -11.33
CA SER A 70 -12.96 4.74 -11.87
C SER A 70 -13.27 4.82 -13.37
N VAL A 71 -13.19 3.70 -14.10
CA VAL A 71 -13.42 3.63 -15.57
C VAL A 71 -14.86 3.17 -15.90
N GLY A 72 -15.69 2.87 -14.89
CA GLY A 72 -17.03 2.30 -15.07
C GLY A 72 -18.23 3.24 -14.85
N ALA A 73 -18.04 4.49 -14.42
CA ALA A 73 -19.15 5.43 -14.20
C ALA A 73 -19.50 6.23 -15.47
N GLY A 74 -19.75 5.54 -16.58
CA GLY A 74 -20.49 6.10 -17.70
C GLY A 74 -21.96 6.22 -17.33
N THR A 75 -22.45 7.45 -17.20
CA THR A 75 -23.85 7.78 -16.91
C THR A 75 -24.79 7.18 -17.97
N PRO A 76 -25.81 6.38 -17.62
CA PRO A 76 -26.92 6.17 -18.53
C PRO A 76 -27.82 7.42 -18.50
N GLY A 77 -27.88 8.11 -19.64
CA GLY A 77 -28.92 9.09 -19.94
C GLY A 77 -30.20 8.43 -20.44
#